data_AF-A0A7W1J5L9-F1
#
_entry.id   AF-A0A7W1J5L9-F1
#
_cell.length_a   1.000
_cell.length_b   1.000
_cell.length_c   1.000
_cell.angle_alpha   90.00
_cell.angle_beta   90.00
_cell.angle_gamma   90.00
#
_symmetry.space_group_name_H-M   'P 1'
#
loop_
_entity.id
_entity.type
_entity.pdbx_description
1 polymer ?
#
loop_
_entity_poly.entity_id
_entity_poly.type
_entity_poly.pdbx_seq_one_letter_code
_entity_poly.pdbx_strand_id
1 'polypeptide(L)'
;MKTKILFFALISILVNSQSFAQIITFTLLKTCGSNERQAFTDEFAKKRFYIVEEAVKKTKNKVMEGATFYCNEKERDLGIAEIDVLSVIKGTKKITEISFLKGSKHDYAKNYGDLYTQMGSMFSKLPSFQSKKYKTEVTAFTKDQVYYYSFKVNDVPIIVISNYKIDQEYF
;
A
#
# COMPACT_ATOMS: atom_id res chain seq x y z
N MET A 1 14.64 47.38 -5.18
CA MET A 1 14.77 46.03 -5.79
C MET A 1 15.39 44.96 -4.88
N LYS A 2 15.92 45.28 -3.69
CA LYS A 2 16.55 44.28 -2.80
C LYS A 2 15.56 43.45 -1.96
N THR A 3 14.38 43.98 -1.67
CA THR A 3 13.32 43.31 -0.88
C THR A 3 12.57 42.21 -1.64
N LYS A 4 12.52 42.27 -2.99
CA LYS A 4 11.85 41.25 -3.81
C LYS A 4 12.64 39.94 -3.90
N ILE A 5 13.97 40.00 -3.81
CA ILE A 5 14.86 38.82 -3.91
C ILE A 5 14.79 37.98 -2.64
N LEU A 6 14.60 38.62 -1.46
CA LEU A 6 14.46 37.92 -0.19
C LEU A 6 13.18 37.07 -0.12
N PHE A 7 12.08 37.54 -0.71
CA PHE A 7 10.80 36.82 -0.72
C PHE A 7 10.86 35.54 -1.56
N PHE A 8 11.54 35.58 -2.72
CA PHE A 8 11.73 34.40 -3.54
C PHE A 8 12.62 33.35 -2.86
N ALA A 9 13.69 33.79 -2.17
CA ALA A 9 14.56 32.90 -1.41
C ALA A 9 13.81 32.19 -0.27
N LEU A 10 12.95 32.90 0.48
CA LEU A 10 12.14 32.31 1.55
C LEU A 10 11.10 31.30 1.03
N ILE A 11 10.45 31.60 -0.10
CA ILE A 11 9.49 30.67 -0.72
C ILE A 11 10.21 29.40 -1.21
N SER A 12 11.39 29.53 -1.83
CA SER A 12 12.18 28.36 -2.27
C SER A 12 12.72 27.51 -1.11
N ILE A 13 12.91 28.09 0.09
CA ILE A 13 13.30 27.32 1.28
C ILE A 13 12.07 26.62 1.90
N LEU A 14 10.90 27.26 1.90
CA LEU A 14 9.65 26.68 2.41
C LEU A 14 9.09 25.54 1.55
N VAL A 15 9.38 25.53 0.24
CA VAL A 15 8.93 24.46 -0.67
C VAL A 15 9.76 23.18 -0.50
N ASN A 16 10.98 23.25 0.04
CA ASN A 16 11.85 22.09 0.18
C ASN A 16 11.65 21.29 1.49
N SER A 17 10.85 21.78 2.43
CA SER A 17 10.58 21.10 3.71
C SER A 17 9.19 20.46 3.82
N GLN A 18 8.39 20.47 2.75
CA GLN A 18 7.25 19.55 2.69
C GLN A 18 7.78 18.15 2.35
N SER A 19 8.21 17.43 3.38
CA SER A 19 8.19 15.98 3.34
C SER A 19 6.74 15.56 3.10
N PHE A 20 6.34 15.44 1.83
CA PHE A 20 5.07 14.85 1.47
C PHE A 20 4.99 13.50 2.18
N ALA A 21 4.00 13.34 3.05
CA ALA A 21 3.70 12.05 3.67
C ALA A 21 3.68 10.99 2.57
N GLN A 22 4.41 9.90 2.78
CA GLN A 22 4.57 8.86 1.77
C GLN A 22 3.26 8.07 1.71
N ILE A 23 2.32 8.53 0.89
CA ILE A 23 0.99 7.93 0.73
C ILE A 23 0.97 6.92 -0.41
N ILE A 24 0.11 5.92 -0.29
CA ILE A 24 -0.29 5.09 -1.42
C ILE A 24 -1.32 5.87 -2.24
N THR A 25 -0.95 6.25 -3.46
CA THR A 25 -1.89 6.88 -4.41
C THR A 25 -2.78 5.83 -5.07
N PHE A 26 -3.97 6.23 -5.51
CA PHE A 26 -4.86 5.32 -6.24
C PHE A 26 -4.25 4.82 -7.56
N THR A 27 -3.45 5.65 -8.24
CA THR A 27 -2.68 5.22 -9.42
C THR A 27 -1.70 4.11 -9.06
N LEU A 28 -0.92 4.27 -7.98
CA LEU A 28 0.01 3.22 -7.53
C LEU A 28 -0.73 1.93 -7.19
N LEU A 29 -1.85 2.02 -6.47
CA LEU A 29 -2.70 0.87 -6.10
C LEU A 29 -3.08 0.01 -7.31
N LYS A 30 -3.46 0.64 -8.43
CA LYS A 30 -3.85 -0.04 -9.67
C LYS A 30 -2.70 -0.78 -10.36
N THR A 31 -1.46 -0.33 -10.16
CA THR A 31 -0.28 -0.96 -10.79
C THR A 31 0.17 -2.23 -10.07
N CYS A 32 -0.24 -2.44 -8.81
CA CYS A 32 0.17 -3.58 -8.00
C CYS A 32 -0.25 -4.95 -8.57
N GLY A 33 -1.31 -4.99 -9.38
CA GLY A 33 -1.78 -6.21 -10.03
C GLY A 33 -1.15 -6.50 -11.40
N SER A 34 -0.46 -5.53 -12.01
CA SER A 34 0.01 -5.63 -13.40
C SER A 34 1.53 -5.64 -13.54
N ASN A 35 2.27 -4.92 -12.68
CA ASN A 35 3.70 -4.75 -12.83
C ASN A 35 4.50 -6.05 -12.64
N GLU A 36 5.60 -6.18 -13.39
CA GLU A 36 6.66 -7.14 -13.10
C GLU A 36 7.52 -6.68 -11.92
N ARG A 37 8.32 -7.57 -11.34
CA ARG A 37 9.09 -7.29 -10.11
C ARG A 37 9.92 -6.01 -10.20
N GLN A 38 10.71 -5.83 -11.25
CA GLN A 38 11.56 -4.64 -11.40
C GLN A 38 10.74 -3.36 -11.46
N ALA A 39 9.71 -3.31 -12.31
CA ALA A 39 8.84 -2.15 -12.45
C ALA A 39 8.07 -1.85 -11.14
N PHE A 40 7.67 -2.88 -10.41
CA PHE A 40 7.06 -2.74 -9.09
C PHE A 40 8.03 -2.07 -8.11
N THR A 41 9.26 -2.60 -7.99
CA THR A 41 10.29 -2.04 -7.11
C THR A 41 10.62 -0.59 -7.48
N ASP A 42 10.75 -0.27 -8.77
CA ASP A 42 11.04 1.09 -9.24
C ASP A 42 9.91 2.08 -8.91
N GLU A 43 8.65 1.68 -9.09
CA GLU A 43 7.50 2.52 -8.73
C GLU A 43 7.42 2.79 -7.22
N PHE A 44 7.66 1.77 -6.39
CA PHE A 44 7.68 1.92 -4.94
C PHE A 44 8.87 2.80 -4.48
N ALA A 45 10.05 2.64 -5.08
CA ALA A 45 11.21 3.48 -4.80
C ALA A 45 10.97 4.96 -5.16
N LYS A 46 10.31 5.25 -6.30
CA LYS A 46 9.90 6.63 -6.66
C LYS A 46 8.96 7.26 -5.63
N LYS A 47 8.19 6.44 -4.92
CA LYS A 47 7.29 6.84 -3.84
C LYS A 47 7.94 6.79 -2.46
N ARG A 48 9.26 6.59 -2.41
CA ARG A 48 10.10 6.53 -1.21
C ARG A 48 9.79 5.34 -0.29
N PHE A 49 9.19 4.28 -0.82
CA PHE A 49 9.16 3.00 -0.12
C PHE A 49 10.50 2.29 -0.29
N TYR A 50 11.01 1.74 0.80
CA TYR A 50 12.30 1.06 0.86
C TYR A 50 12.10 -0.42 1.08
N ILE A 51 12.93 -1.25 0.43
CA ILE A 51 12.96 -2.68 0.70
C ILE A 51 13.55 -2.92 2.09
N VAL A 52 12.81 -3.63 2.92
CA VAL A 52 13.23 -4.05 4.26
C VAL A 52 13.81 -5.46 4.21
N GLU A 53 13.10 -6.37 3.55
CA GLU A 53 13.46 -7.79 3.43
C GLU A 53 13.05 -8.33 2.06
N GLU A 54 13.96 -9.06 1.43
CA GLU A 54 13.67 -9.85 0.24
C GLU A 54 13.35 -11.29 0.64
N ALA A 55 12.33 -11.88 0.02
CA ALA A 55 11.93 -13.27 0.24
C ALA A 55 11.60 -13.60 1.71
N VAL A 56 10.64 -12.87 2.28
CA VAL A 56 10.20 -13.01 3.68
C VAL A 56 9.89 -14.47 4.02
N LYS A 57 10.58 -15.02 5.02
CA LYS A 57 10.50 -16.45 5.35
C LYS A 57 9.22 -16.86 6.08
N LYS A 58 8.65 -15.95 6.87
CA LYS A 58 7.43 -16.21 7.67
C LYS A 58 6.54 -14.97 7.64
N THR A 59 5.28 -15.19 7.29
CA THR A 59 4.24 -14.16 7.26
C THR A 59 3.01 -14.66 8.00
N LYS A 60 2.12 -13.75 8.42
CA LYS A 60 0.82 -14.14 8.99
C LYS A 60 -0.01 -14.96 8.00
N ASN A 61 0.18 -14.70 6.71
CA ASN A 61 -0.48 -15.42 5.63
C ASN A 61 0.54 -16.20 4.79
N LYS A 62 0.48 -17.53 4.81
CA LYS A 62 1.39 -18.41 4.08
C LYS A 62 1.50 -18.11 2.58
N VAL A 63 0.44 -17.62 1.94
CA VAL A 63 0.48 -17.25 0.51
C VAL A 63 1.44 -16.07 0.25
N MET A 64 1.74 -15.28 1.28
CA MET A 64 2.69 -14.17 1.27
C MET A 64 4.13 -14.58 1.59
N GLU A 65 4.41 -15.85 1.90
CA GLU A 65 5.79 -16.32 2.11
C GLU A 65 6.61 -16.20 0.82
N GLY A 66 7.82 -15.65 0.93
CA GLY A 66 8.68 -15.27 -0.19
C GLY A 66 8.31 -13.93 -0.84
N ALA A 67 7.43 -13.14 -0.22
CA ALA A 67 7.20 -11.75 -0.62
C ALA A 67 8.47 -10.90 -0.47
N THR A 68 8.54 -9.81 -1.23
CA THR A 68 9.41 -8.68 -0.91
C THR A 68 8.64 -7.73 0.00
N PHE A 69 9.25 -7.34 1.12
CA PHE A 69 8.69 -6.41 2.08
C PHE A 69 9.25 -5.00 1.85
N TYR A 70 8.34 -4.05 1.69
CA TYR A 70 8.63 -2.63 1.59
C TYR A 70 7.95 -1.87 2.72
N CYS A 71 8.56 -0.79 3.20
CA CYS A 71 7.90 0.16 4.09
C CYS A 71 8.28 1.60 3.75
N ASN A 72 7.55 2.55 4.31
CA ASN A 72 7.75 3.98 4.08
C ASN A 72 8.78 4.64 5.04
N GLU A 73 9.49 3.84 5.83
CA GLU A 73 10.53 4.30 6.75
C GLU A 73 11.91 3.74 6.33
N LYS A 74 12.91 4.62 6.30
CA LYS A 74 14.25 4.32 5.72
C LYS A 74 15.15 3.55 6.70
N GLU A 75 14.79 3.52 7.97
CA GLU A 75 15.56 2.90 9.04
C GLU A 75 14.79 1.70 9.60
N ARG A 76 15.51 0.64 9.99
CA ARG A 76 14.98 -0.64 10.48
C ARG A 76 14.14 -0.56 11.76
N ASP A 77 13.69 0.63 12.15
CA ASP A 77 12.77 0.85 13.24
C ASP A 77 11.35 0.50 12.76
N LEU A 78 11.10 -0.81 12.59
CA LEU A 78 9.82 -1.38 12.18
C LEU A 78 8.66 -0.94 13.08
N GLY A 79 8.94 -0.46 14.29
CA GLY A 79 7.94 0.13 15.19
C GLY A 79 7.44 1.52 14.78
N ILE A 80 8.05 2.16 13.77
CA ILE A 80 7.68 3.49 13.27
C ILE A 80 7.06 3.41 11.86
N ALA A 81 7.23 2.29 11.16
CA ALA A 81 6.66 2.10 9.83
C ALA A 81 5.13 2.31 9.86
N GLU A 82 4.68 3.11 8.92
CA GLU A 82 3.31 3.63 8.87
C GLU A 82 2.52 3.00 7.72
N ILE A 83 3.22 2.51 6.70
CA ILE A 83 2.66 1.69 5.65
C ILE A 83 3.63 0.54 5.37
N ASP A 84 3.10 -0.67 5.53
CA ASP A 84 3.79 -1.91 5.21
C ASP A 84 3.22 -2.51 3.92
N VAL A 85 4.11 -2.96 3.04
CA VAL A 85 3.74 -3.55 1.75
C VAL A 85 4.45 -4.87 1.55
N LEU A 86 3.69 -5.96 1.48
CA LEU A 86 4.19 -7.27 1.09
C LEU A 86 3.76 -7.57 -0.33
N SER A 87 4.72 -7.85 -1.21
CA SER A 87 4.45 -8.15 -2.62
C SER A 87 5.02 -9.51 -3.02
N VAL A 88 4.14 -10.44 -3.40
CA VAL A 88 4.50 -11.71 -4.04
C VAL A 88 4.26 -11.59 -5.54
N ILE A 89 5.32 -11.83 -6.33
CA ILE A 89 5.26 -11.94 -7.78
C ILE A 89 5.95 -13.26 -8.13
N LYS A 90 5.17 -14.29 -8.44
CA LYS A 90 5.65 -15.65 -8.75
C LYS A 90 5.02 -16.14 -10.04
N GLY A 91 5.81 -16.12 -11.12
CA GLY A 91 5.30 -16.39 -12.46
C GLY A 91 4.16 -15.43 -12.81
N THR A 92 2.99 -15.97 -13.16
CA THR A 92 1.82 -15.16 -13.48
C THR A 92 1.01 -14.71 -12.26
N LYS A 93 1.28 -15.23 -11.06
CA LYS A 93 0.52 -14.88 -9.85
C LYS A 93 1.15 -13.68 -9.15
N LYS A 94 0.34 -12.65 -8.90
CA LYS A 94 0.74 -11.40 -8.24
C LYS A 94 -0.23 -11.09 -7.12
N ILE A 95 0.29 -10.94 -5.90
CA ILE A 95 -0.46 -10.50 -4.72
C ILE A 95 0.33 -9.41 -4.03
N THR A 96 -0.32 -8.28 -3.73
CA THR A 96 0.24 -7.21 -2.91
C THR A 96 -0.68 -6.95 -1.73
N GLU A 97 -0.18 -7.11 -0.51
CA GLU A 97 -0.86 -6.68 0.73
C GLU A 97 -0.29 -5.32 1.13
N ILE A 98 -1.16 -4.36 1.41
CA ILE A 98 -0.82 -3.03 1.92
C ILE A 98 -1.53 -2.87 3.26
N SER A 99 -0.75 -2.71 4.32
CA SER A 99 -1.24 -2.47 5.68
C SER A 99 -1.00 -1.01 6.05
N PHE A 100 -2.04 -0.32 6.50
CA PHE A 100 -1.98 1.08 6.91
C PHE A 100 -1.86 1.14 8.44
N LEU A 101 -0.62 1.15 8.92
CA LEU A 101 -0.33 1.10 10.35
C LEU A 101 -0.60 2.47 10.99
N LYS A 102 -0.98 2.44 12.27
CA LYS A 102 -1.09 3.66 13.08
C LYS A 102 0.32 4.03 13.53
N GLY A 103 0.96 4.93 12.80
CA GLY A 103 2.29 5.41 13.18
C GLY A 103 2.26 6.36 14.36
N SER A 104 3.47 6.66 14.83
CA SER A 104 3.71 7.68 15.85
C SER A 104 3.69 9.10 15.29
N LYS A 105 3.82 9.29 13.96
CA LYS A 105 3.88 10.61 13.31
C LYS A 105 2.59 10.94 12.55
N HIS A 106 2.03 9.97 11.84
CA HIS A 106 0.89 10.16 10.94
C HIS A 106 -0.12 9.00 11.03
N ASP A 107 -1.41 9.35 11.02
CA ASP A 107 -2.51 8.39 10.89
C ASP A 107 -2.88 8.23 9.41
N TYR A 108 -2.48 7.11 8.80
CA TYR A 108 -2.82 6.80 7.41
C TYR A 108 -4.22 6.21 7.23
N ALA A 109 -5.06 6.19 8.27
CA ALA A 109 -6.48 5.86 8.12
C ALA A 109 -7.17 6.78 7.09
N LYS A 110 -6.74 8.06 7.00
CA LYS A 110 -7.23 8.96 5.95
C LYS A 110 -6.81 8.49 4.54
N ASN A 111 -5.55 8.08 4.35
CA ASN A 111 -5.09 7.56 3.06
C ASN A 111 -5.88 6.31 2.67
N TYR A 112 -6.10 5.37 3.59
CA TYR A 112 -6.97 4.23 3.37
C TYR A 112 -8.40 4.65 2.99
N GLY A 113 -9.01 5.58 3.72
CA GLY A 113 -10.38 6.05 3.46
C GLY A 113 -10.54 6.69 2.08
N ASP A 114 -9.57 7.51 1.66
CA ASP A 114 -9.54 8.13 0.34
C ASP A 114 -9.41 7.07 -0.76
N LEU A 115 -8.57 6.04 -0.56
CA LEU A 115 -8.42 4.92 -1.49
C LEU A 115 -9.70 4.08 -1.57
N TYR A 116 -10.31 3.76 -0.43
CA TYR A 116 -11.55 2.99 -0.37
C TYR A 116 -12.70 3.70 -1.10
N THR A 117 -12.85 5.01 -0.89
CA THR A 117 -13.84 5.84 -1.59
C THR A 117 -13.61 5.82 -3.11
N GLN A 118 -12.35 5.93 -3.53
CA GLN A 118 -11.99 5.85 -4.95
C GLN A 118 -12.27 4.46 -5.54
N MET A 119 -11.97 3.37 -4.82
CA MET A 119 -12.36 2.01 -5.24
C MET A 119 -13.87 1.89 -5.38
N GLY A 120 -14.65 2.38 -4.41
CA GLY A 120 -16.11 2.33 -4.43
C GLY A 120 -16.75 3.12 -5.57
N SER A 121 -16.08 4.16 -6.08
CA SER A 121 -16.57 4.99 -7.20
C SER A 121 -16.07 4.53 -8.56
N MET A 122 -14.87 3.94 -8.64
CA MET A 122 -14.23 3.62 -9.92
C MET A 122 -14.20 2.12 -10.28
N PHE A 123 -14.43 1.23 -9.31
CA PHE A 123 -14.36 -0.22 -9.51
C PHE A 123 -15.73 -0.88 -9.39
N SER A 124 -15.86 -2.07 -9.98
CA SER A 124 -17.05 -2.90 -9.81
C SER A 124 -17.02 -3.58 -8.45
N LYS A 125 -18.01 -3.31 -7.59
CA LYS A 125 -18.15 -3.97 -6.29
C LYS A 125 -18.61 -5.42 -6.47
N LEU A 126 -17.94 -6.34 -5.77
CA LEU A 126 -18.33 -7.75 -5.66
C LEU A 126 -19.09 -7.98 -4.34
N PRO A 127 -19.81 -9.11 -4.18
CA PRO A 127 -20.41 -9.46 -2.89
C PRO A 127 -19.35 -9.48 -1.78
N SER A 128 -19.61 -8.76 -0.70
CA SER A 128 -18.81 -8.85 0.53
C SER A 128 -18.96 -10.24 1.15
N PHE A 129 -17.94 -10.70 1.88
CA PHE A 129 -17.96 -12.00 2.54
C PHE A 129 -17.22 -11.95 3.89
N GLN A 130 -17.46 -12.96 4.73
CA GLN A 130 -16.79 -13.09 6.03
C GLN A 130 -15.51 -13.92 5.89
N SER A 131 -14.36 -13.34 6.24
CA SER A 131 -13.10 -14.08 6.33
C SER A 131 -13.09 -14.94 7.60
N LYS A 132 -12.94 -16.25 7.45
CA LYS A 132 -12.80 -17.17 8.61
C LYS A 132 -11.45 -16.98 9.29
N LYS A 133 -10.40 -16.72 8.51
CA LYS A 133 -9.04 -16.57 9.00
C LYS A 133 -8.85 -15.29 9.81
N TYR A 134 -9.39 -14.18 9.32
CA TYR A 134 -9.23 -12.86 9.94
C TYR A 134 -10.42 -12.45 10.82
N LYS A 135 -11.53 -13.21 10.79
CA LYS A 135 -12.76 -12.96 11.56
C LYS A 135 -13.31 -11.54 11.34
N THR A 136 -13.38 -11.15 10.08
CA THR A 136 -13.75 -9.79 9.65
C THR A 136 -14.51 -9.84 8.33
N GLU A 137 -15.33 -8.81 8.09
CA GLU A 137 -15.96 -8.62 6.79
C GLU A 137 -14.92 -8.13 5.78
N VAL A 138 -14.92 -8.75 4.59
CA VAL A 138 -14.09 -8.38 3.46
C VAL A 138 -14.99 -7.77 2.39
N THR A 139 -14.71 -6.51 2.03
CA THR A 139 -15.32 -5.88 0.86
C THR A 139 -14.42 -6.10 -0.35
N ALA A 140 -14.96 -6.71 -1.39
CA ALA A 140 -14.22 -7.01 -2.60
C ALA A 140 -14.65 -6.12 -3.77
N PHE A 141 -13.69 -5.74 -4.59
CA PHE A 141 -13.88 -4.99 -5.83
C PHE A 141 -13.09 -5.65 -6.96
N THR A 142 -13.46 -5.36 -8.20
CA THR A 142 -12.69 -5.77 -9.36
C THR A 142 -12.66 -4.68 -10.44
N LYS A 143 -11.53 -4.60 -11.14
CA LYS A 143 -11.33 -3.74 -12.29
C LYS A 143 -10.28 -4.38 -13.19
N ASP A 144 -10.59 -4.51 -14.48
CA ASP A 144 -9.67 -5.00 -15.51
C ASP A 144 -9.00 -6.35 -15.13
N GLN A 145 -9.79 -7.28 -14.60
CA GLN A 145 -9.39 -8.61 -14.10
C GLN A 145 -8.43 -8.61 -12.88
N VAL A 146 -8.20 -7.43 -12.28
CA VAL A 146 -7.54 -7.30 -10.97
C VAL A 146 -8.61 -7.26 -9.88
N TYR A 147 -8.33 -7.90 -8.75
CA TYR A 147 -9.19 -8.00 -7.58
C TYR A 147 -8.58 -7.21 -6.43
N TYR A 148 -9.44 -6.48 -5.71
CA TYR A 148 -9.07 -5.63 -4.59
C TYR A 148 -9.93 -6.00 -3.40
N TYR A 149 -9.30 -6.31 -2.27
CA TYR A 149 -9.97 -6.77 -1.06
C TYR A 149 -9.64 -5.83 0.08
N SER A 150 -10.66 -5.20 0.65
CA SER A 150 -10.53 -4.21 1.72
C SER A 150 -11.14 -4.75 3.00
N PHE A 151 -10.37 -4.75 4.09
CA PHE A 151 -10.79 -5.27 5.39
C PHE A 151 -9.95 -4.66 6.52
N LYS A 152 -10.27 -5.02 7.76
CA LYS A 152 -9.51 -4.61 8.95
C LYS A 152 -9.12 -5.81 9.81
N VAL A 153 -7.93 -5.74 10.39
CA VAL A 153 -7.41 -6.73 11.35
C VAL A 153 -6.90 -5.98 12.57
N ASN A 154 -7.51 -6.20 13.74
CA ASN A 154 -7.17 -5.47 14.97
C ASN A 154 -7.12 -3.94 14.73
N ASP A 155 -8.16 -3.41 14.09
CA ASP A 155 -8.30 -2.01 13.65
C ASP A 155 -7.31 -1.48 12.61
N VAL A 156 -6.30 -2.27 12.20
CA VAL A 156 -5.41 -1.93 11.08
C VAL A 156 -6.15 -2.14 9.76
N PRO A 157 -6.34 -1.08 8.95
CA PRO A 157 -6.89 -1.21 7.61
C PRO A 157 -5.90 -1.89 6.68
N ILE A 158 -6.40 -2.82 5.87
CA ILE A 158 -5.60 -3.59 4.91
C ILE A 158 -6.31 -3.57 3.55
N ILE A 159 -5.52 -3.36 2.50
CA ILE A 159 -5.95 -3.60 1.11
C ILE A 159 -5.05 -4.68 0.52
N VAL A 160 -5.66 -5.75 0.01
CA VAL A 160 -4.97 -6.79 -0.76
C VAL A 160 -5.36 -6.66 -2.22
N ILE A 161 -4.38 -6.55 -3.10
CA ILE A 161 -4.54 -6.49 -4.55
C ILE A 161 -4.01 -7.80 -5.14
N SER A 162 -4.78 -8.44 -6.01
CA SER A 162 -4.36 -9.66 -6.70
C SER A 162 -4.80 -9.67 -8.16
N ASN A 163 -4.00 -10.24 -9.05
CA ASN A 163 -4.38 -10.40 -10.46
C ASN A 163 -5.21 -11.67 -10.74
N TYR A 164 -5.64 -12.37 -9.69
CA TYR A 164 -6.58 -13.49 -9.73
C TYR A 164 -7.38 -13.56 -8.42
N LYS A 165 -8.48 -14.31 -8.40
CA LYS A 165 -9.30 -14.47 -7.18
C LYS A 165 -8.55 -15.29 -6.12
N ILE A 166 -8.50 -14.76 -4.90
CA ILE A 166 -7.75 -15.35 -3.78
C ILE A 166 -8.64 -15.70 -2.58
N ASP A 167 -9.96 -15.65 -2.75
CA ASP A 167 -10.97 -15.80 -1.70
C ASP A 167 -10.72 -17.02 -0.79
N GLN A 168 -10.30 -18.16 -1.37
CA GLN A 168 -10.10 -19.41 -0.64
C GLN A 168 -8.70 -19.61 -0.08
N GLU A 169 -7.66 -19.07 -0.72
CA GLU A 169 -6.27 -19.26 -0.30
C GLU A 169 -5.78 -18.17 0.67
N TYR A 170 -6.45 -17.01 0.67
CA TYR A 170 -6.06 -15.87 1.48
C TYR A 170 -6.89 -15.70 2.75
N PHE A 171 -8.22 -15.84 2.66
CA PHE A 171 -9.21 -15.37 3.66
C PHE A 171 -9.87 -16.47 4.50
#